data_AF-A0A9X2JDU3-F1
#
_entry.id   AF-A0A9X2JDU3-F1
#
_cell.length_a   1.000
_cell.length_b   1.000
_cell.length_c   1.000
_cell.angle_alpha   90.00
_cell.angle_beta   90.00
_cell.angle_gamma   90.00
#
_symmetry.space_group_name_H-M   'P 1'
#
loop_
_entity.id
_entity.type
_entity.pdbx_description
1 polymer ?
#
loop_
_entity_poly.entity_id
_entity_poly.type
_entity_poly.pdbx_seq_one_letter_code
_entity_poly.pdbx_strand_id
1 'polypeptide(L)' 'MSTVELRRLLIEKIKTTENKELLQEVYRLLDLEERDIVKYDLSDVQRNAINEAKEQIKTGRFLTNDQADNEIDEWLNK' A
#
# COMPACT_ATOMS: atom_id res chain seq x y z
N MET A 1 19.13 -11.23 -23.23
CA MET A 1 20.01 -10.25 -22.58
C MET A 1 20.35 -10.79 -21.20
N SER A 2 21.63 -10.97 -20.91
CA SER A 2 22.08 -11.47 -19.61
C SER A 2 21.96 -10.40 -18.53
N THR A 3 21.93 -10.82 -17.27
CA THR A 3 21.96 -9.90 -16.11
C THR A 3 23.16 -8.94 -16.16
N VAL A 4 24.29 -9.43 -16.68
CA VAL A 4 25.53 -8.63 -16.85
C VAL A 4 25.32 -7.53 -17.91
N GLU A 5 24.71 -7.88 -19.04
CA GLU A 5 24.40 -6.92 -20.11
C GLU A 5 23.40 -5.86 -19.65
N LEU A 6 22.35 -6.27 -18.93
CA LEU A 6 21.35 -5.35 -18.39
C LEU A 6 21.96 -4.35 -17.40
N ARG A 7 22.79 -4.83 -16.47
CA ARG A 7 23.49 -3.98 -15.50
C ARG A 7 24.37 -2.94 -16.19
N ARG A 8 25.10 -3.36 -17.23
CA ARG A 8 25.96 -2.45 -18.01
C ARG A 8 25.14 -1.35 -18.68
N LEU A 9 24.01 -1.69 -19.30
CA LEU A 9 23.15 -0.71 -19.96
C LEU A 9 22.54 0.30 -18.99
N LEU A 10 22.14 -0.14 -17.79
CA LEU A 10 21.62 0.74 -16.74
C LEU A 10 22.69 1.73 -16.26
N ILE A 11 23.92 1.26 -15.99
CA ILE A 11 25.03 2.13 -15.57
C ILE A 11 25.30 3.20 -16.63
N GLU A 12 25.38 2.82 -17.91
CA GLU A 12 25.61 3.77 -19.01
C GLU A 12 24.46 4.77 -19.16
N LYS A 13 23.22 4.33 -18.98
CA LYS A 13 22.06 5.23 -19.02
C LYS A 13 22.07 6.23 -17.87
N ILE A 14 22.46 5.80 -16.66
CA ILE A 14 22.56 6.67 -15.49
C ILE A 14 23.65 7.74 -15.70
N LYS A 15 24.85 7.35 -16.18
CA LYS A 15 25.96 8.27 -16.43
C LYS A 15 25.62 9.39 -17.42
N THR A 16 24.74 9.10 -18.38
CA THR A 16 24.36 10.03 -19.45
C THR A 16 23.09 10.84 -19.14
N THR A 17 22.46 10.61 -17.99
CA THR A 17 21.23 11.30 -17.60
C THR A 17 21.56 12.52 -16.75
N GLU A 18 21.16 13.71 -17.21
CA GLU A 18 21.35 14.98 -16.48
C GLU A 18 20.10 15.42 -15.70
N ASN A 19 18.93 14.82 -16.02
CA ASN A 19 17.68 15.13 -15.35
C ASN A 19 17.70 14.58 -13.91
N LYS A 20 17.78 15.49 -12.95
CA LYS A 20 17.89 15.18 -11.53
C LYS A 20 16.66 14.47 -10.99
N GLU A 21 15.47 14.91 -11.37
CA GLU A 21 14.20 14.32 -10.93
C GLU A 21 14.14 12.85 -11.36
N LEU A 22 14.49 12.56 -12.62
CA LEU A 22 14.55 11.19 -13.14
C LEU A 22 15.57 10.33 -12.38
N LEU A 23 16.75 10.86 -12.08
CA LEU A 23 17.76 10.15 -11.28
C LEU A 23 17.26 9.85 -9.86
N GLN A 24 16.53 10.78 -9.24
CA GLN A 24 15.95 10.59 -7.91
C GLN A 24 14.88 9.49 -7.90
N GLU A 25 14.02 9.45 -8.92
CA GLU A 25 12.98 8.44 -9.05
C GLU A 25 13.59 7.04 -9.26
N VAL A 26 14.61 6.93 -10.12
CA VAL A 26 15.32 5.66 -10.37
C VAL A 26 16.07 5.20 -9.11
N TYR A 27 16.74 6.10 -8.40
CA TYR A 27 17.40 5.78 -7.13
C TYR A 27 16.41 5.26 -6.09
N ARG A 28 15.26 5.93 -5.92
CA ARG A 28 14.21 5.47 -5.00
C ARG A 28 13.71 4.08 -5.36
N LEU A 29 13.49 3.80 -6.64
CA LEU A 29 13.00 2.49 -7.08
C LEU A 29 13.99 1.36 -6.77
N LEU A 30 15.28 1.58 -7.05
CA LEU A 30 16.32 0.60 -6.77
C LEU A 30 16.56 0.41 -5.27
N ASP A 31 16.47 1.49 -4.48
CA ASP A 31 16.59 1.44 -3.02
C ASP A 31 15.38 0.75 -2.35
N LEU A 32 14.18 0.85 -2.93
CA LEU A 32 12.99 0.12 -2.48
C LEU A 32 13.09 -1.39 -2.67
N GLU A 33 13.89 -1.88 -3.63
CA GLU A 33 14.16 -3.31 -3.77
C GLU A 33 15.14 -3.82 -2.70
N GLU A 34 16.04 -2.96 -2.20
CA GLU A 34 17.04 -3.31 -1.17
C GLU A 34 16.49 -3.22 0.26
N ARG A 35 15.54 -2.30 0.51
CA ARG A 35 14.76 -2.35 1.74
C ARG A 35 13.87 -3.59 1.64
N ASP A 36 14.09 -4.57 2.50
CA ASP A 36 13.13 -5.65 2.72
C ASP A 36 11.74 -5.03 2.76
N ILE A 37 10.97 -5.19 1.68
CA ILE A 37 9.55 -4.89 1.67
C ILE A 37 9.02 -5.95 2.61
N VAL A 38 9.02 -5.65 3.91
CA VAL A 38 8.40 -6.47 4.93
C VAL A 38 6.96 -6.57 4.46
N LYS A 39 6.66 -7.68 3.81
CA LYS A 39 5.33 -7.99 3.37
C LYS A 39 4.51 -8.04 4.65
N TYR A 40 3.73 -7.00 4.88
CA TYR A 40 2.84 -6.95 6.04
C TYR A 40 1.75 -7.99 5.79
N ASP A 41 2.04 -9.22 6.18
CA ASP A 41 1.05 -10.27 6.20
C ASP A 41 0.08 -9.96 7.33
N LEU A 42 -1.19 -9.86 6.98
CA LEU A 42 -2.26 -9.70 7.97
C LEU A 42 -2.19 -10.88 8.96
N SER A 43 -2.47 -10.63 10.23
CA SER A 43 -2.70 -11.73 11.17
C SER A 43 -4.00 -12.46 10.84
N ASP A 44 -4.18 -13.66 11.37
CA ASP A 44 -5.44 -14.40 11.17
C ASP A 44 -6.63 -13.64 11.77
N VAL A 45 -6.42 -12.91 12.87
CA VAL A 45 -7.43 -12.04 13.47
C VAL A 45 -7.85 -10.93 12.50
N GLN A 46 -6.88 -10.28 11.85
CA GLN A 46 -7.16 -9.23 10.87
C GLN A 46 -7.86 -9.78 9.62
N ARG A 47 -7.43 -10.94 9.10
CA ARG A 47 -8.09 -11.61 7.99
C ARG A 47 -9.54 -11.96 8.33
N ASN A 48 -9.79 -12.51 9.51
CA ASN A 48 -11.13 -12.87 9.96
C ASN A 48 -12.03 -11.64 10.10
N ALA A 49 -11.54 -10.55 10.71
CA ALA A 49 -12.29 -9.31 10.84
C ALA A 49 -12.68 -8.71 9.47
N ILE A 50 -11.76 -8.74 8.49
CA ILE A 50 -12.05 -8.26 7.13
C ILE A 50 -13.09 -9.15 6.44
N ASN A 51 -12.99 -10.47 6.58
CA ASN A 51 -13.96 -11.40 5.98
C ASN A 51 -15.35 -11.23 6.60
N GLU A 52 -15.42 -11.04 7.92
CA GLU A 52 -16.67 -10.73 8.61
C GLU A 52 -17.27 -9.42 8.11
N ALA A 53 -16.49 -8.33 8.05
CA ALA A 53 -16.96 -7.03 7.57
C ALA A 53 -17.48 -7.11 6.12
N LYS A 54 -16.83 -7.89 5.24
CA LYS A 54 -17.31 -8.12 3.87
C LYS A 54 -18.67 -8.81 3.83
N GLU A 55 -18.88 -9.84 4.66
CA GLU A 55 -20.17 -10.52 4.75
C GLU A 55 -21.25 -9.64 5.41
N GLN A 56 -20.88 -8.81 6.38
CA GLN A 56 -21.77 -7.82 6.98
C GLN A 56 -22.27 -6.83 5.92
N ILE A 57 -21.39 -6.26 5.10
CA ILE A 57 -21.77 -5.37 3.98
C ILE A 57 -22.69 -6.10 3.00
N LYS A 58 -22.35 -7.32 2.57
CA LYS A 58 -23.14 -8.12 1.63
C LYS A 58 -24.54 -8.45 2.16
N THR A 59 -24.67 -8.65 3.47
CA THR A 59 -25.95 -8.97 4.13
C THR A 59 -26.70 -7.72 4.61
N GLY A 60 -26.24 -6.51 4.24
CA GLY A 60 -26.89 -5.25 4.63
C GLY A 60 -26.69 -4.88 6.10
N ARG A 61 -25.78 -5.55 6.81
CA ARG A 61 -25.40 -5.25 8.20
C ARG A 61 -24.32 -4.17 8.21
N PHE A 62 -24.65 -2.99 7.71
CA PHE A 62 -23.79 -1.81 7.78
C PHE A 62 -24.64 -0.61 8.21
N LEU A 63 -23.96 0.42 8.72
CA LEU A 63 -24.57 1.72 8.98
C LEU A 63 -24.15 2.69 7.89
N THR A 64 -25.08 3.53 7.46
CA THR A 64 -24.74 4.75 6.72
C THR A 64 -24.04 5.74 7.65
N ASN A 65 -23.37 6.73 7.07
CA ASN A 65 -22.70 7.77 7.86
C ASN A 65 -23.67 8.43 8.85
N ASP A 66 -24.85 8.85 8.37
CA ASP A 66 -25.86 9.50 9.21
C ASP A 66 -26.37 8.58 10.33
N GLN A 67 -26.50 7.27 10.08
CA GLN A 67 -26.90 6.32 11.12
C GLN A 67 -25.82 6.15 12.20
N ALA A 68 -24.55 6.08 11.80
CA ALA A 68 -23.43 5.97 12.73
C ALA A 68 -23.28 7.25 13.57
N ASP A 69 -23.39 8.42 12.96
CA ASP A 69 -23.31 9.71 13.65
C ASP A 69 -24.45 9.88 14.67
N ASN A 70 -25.68 9.52 14.30
CA ASN A 70 -26.81 9.54 15.22
C ASN A 70 -26.62 8.59 16.42
N GLU A 71 -26.08 7.38 16.21
CA GLU A 71 -25.82 6.44 17.31
C GLU A 71 -24.75 7.00 18.27
N ILE A 72 -23.73 7.68 17.75
CA ILE A 72 -22.70 8.34 18.55
C ILE A 72 -23.33 9.48 19.38
N ASP A 73 -24.16 10.32 18.77
CA ASP A 73 -24.85 11.40 19.47
C ASP A 73 -25.76 10.87 20.59
N GLU A 74 -26.46 9.76 20.37
CA GLU A 74 -27.26 9.10 21.41
C GLU A 74 -26.41 8.54 22.55
N TRP A 75 -25.23 8.01 22.26
CA TRP A 75 -24.30 7.53 23.29
C TRP A 75 -23.72 8.66 24.13
N LEU A 76 -23.38 9.80 23.53
CA LEU A 76 -22.78 10.94 24.22
C LEU A 76 -23.78 11.74 25.07
N ASN A 77 -25.07 11.60 24.80
CA ASN A 77 -26.14 12.25 25.57
C ASN A 77 -26.68 11.39 26.74
N LYS A 78 -26.02 10.27 27.06
CA LYS A 78 -26.28 9.44 28.24
C LYS A 78 -25.30 9.74 29.37
#